data_AF-A0A966K836-F1
#
_entry.id   AF-A0A966K836-F1
#
_cell.length_a   1.000
_cell.length_b   1.000
_cell.length_c   1.000
_cell.angle_alpha   90.00
_cell.angle_beta   90.00
_cell.angle_gamma   90.00
#
_symmetry.space_group_name_H-M   'P 1'
#
loop_
_entity.id
_entity.type
_entity.pdbx_description
1 polymer ?
#
loop_
_entity_poly.entity_id
_entity_poly.type
_entity_poly.pdbx_seq_one_letter_code
_entity_poly.pdbx_strand_id
1 'polypeptide(L)'
;IHLSHRLVERQADLRRDGRLNWLRPDAKSQVTLRYVDGKPDSIDTIVLSTQHSPDISLEKLREAVIEEIIKPVLPKELIKGEIKYLVNPTGRFVIGGPQGDCGLTGRKIIVDTYGGAAPHGGGAFSGKDPSKVDRSAAYAGRYVAKNIVAAGLASKCLVQISYAIGVAQPTSVMVSTYGTGKISDEKIAELVRTHFDLRPKGIVKMLNLLRPIYRKTAAYGHFGREEPEFTWEATDKAAALKAAAGL
;
A
#
# COMPACT_ATOMS: atom_id res chain seq x y z
N ILE A 1 4.72 -5.34 1.82
CA ILE A 1 4.53 -3.89 1.59
C ILE A 1 4.14 -3.12 2.86
N HIS A 2 3.10 -3.55 3.61
CA HIS A 2 2.64 -2.85 4.82
C HIS A 2 3.77 -2.53 5.82
N LEU A 3 4.55 -3.55 6.22
CA LEU A 3 5.70 -3.34 7.13
C LEU A 3 6.72 -2.35 6.60
N SER A 4 7.05 -2.41 5.29
CA SER A 4 7.98 -1.47 4.66
C SER A 4 7.47 -0.03 4.76
N HIS A 5 6.17 0.23 4.55
CA HIS A 5 5.63 1.57 4.77
C HIS A 5 5.75 2.04 6.22
N ARG A 6 5.39 1.16 7.17
CA ARG A 6 5.45 1.50 8.60
C ARG A 6 6.85 1.84 9.08
N LEU A 7 7.88 1.19 8.54
CA LEU A 7 9.29 1.48 8.87
C LEU A 7 9.70 2.90 8.46
N VAL A 8 9.40 3.32 7.22
CA VAL A 8 9.75 4.68 6.76
C VAL A 8 8.82 5.76 7.32
N GLU A 9 7.59 5.40 7.70
CA GLU A 9 6.70 6.28 8.47
C GLU A 9 7.28 6.55 9.86
N ARG A 10 7.66 5.49 10.60
CA ARG A 10 8.31 5.60 11.91
C ARG A 10 9.61 6.39 11.86
N GLN A 11 10.44 6.18 10.82
CA GLN A 11 11.65 6.99 10.60
C GLN A 11 11.32 8.48 10.48
N ALA A 12 10.26 8.82 9.73
CA ALA A 12 9.87 10.21 9.54
C ALA A 12 9.29 10.82 10.82
N ASP A 13 8.57 10.05 11.63
CA ASP A 13 8.01 10.51 12.90
C ASP A 13 9.11 10.90 13.89
N LEU A 14 10.05 9.98 14.16
CA LEU A 14 11.18 10.22 15.08
C LEU A 14 12.08 11.38 14.64
N ARG A 15 12.15 11.61 13.33
CA ARG A 15 12.87 12.76 12.78
C ARG A 15 12.10 14.06 13.01
N ARG A 16 10.79 14.06 12.77
CA ARG A 16 9.94 15.27 12.84
C ARG A 16 9.69 15.74 14.26
N ASP A 17 9.61 14.82 15.21
CA ASP A 17 9.46 15.16 16.64
C ASP A 17 10.80 15.39 17.37
N GLY A 18 11.92 15.14 16.70
CA GLY A 18 13.26 15.43 17.20
C GLY A 18 13.87 14.37 18.10
N ARG A 19 13.18 13.25 18.39
CA ARG A 19 13.74 12.14 19.18
C ARG A 19 15.05 11.59 18.60
N LEU A 20 15.15 11.54 17.27
CA LEU A 20 16.39 11.23 16.56
C LEU A 20 16.77 12.40 15.64
N ASN A 21 17.24 13.50 16.25
CA ASN A 21 17.54 14.77 15.60
C ASN A 21 18.63 14.72 14.50
N TRP A 22 19.43 13.66 14.44
CA TRP A 22 20.44 13.44 13.41
C TRP A 22 19.87 12.79 12.14
N LEU A 23 18.62 12.32 12.14
CA LEU A 23 17.97 11.80 10.94
C LEU A 23 17.72 12.91 9.92
N ARG A 24 17.93 12.58 8.64
CA ARG A 24 17.58 13.45 7.50
C ARG A 24 16.41 12.86 6.70
N PRO A 25 15.79 13.62 5.77
CA PRO A 25 14.52 13.24 5.17
C PRO A 25 14.53 12.00 4.27
N ASP A 26 15.63 11.67 3.60
CA ASP A 26 15.68 10.56 2.65
C ASP A 26 15.88 9.21 3.35
N ALA A 27 14.96 8.27 3.17
CA ALA A 27 15.03 6.94 3.74
C ALA A 27 14.34 5.89 2.85
N LYS A 28 14.84 4.65 2.94
CA LYS A 28 14.38 3.48 2.18
C LYS A 28 14.31 2.28 3.11
N SER A 29 13.28 1.45 2.95
CA SER A 29 13.15 0.19 3.67
C SER A 29 12.79 -0.95 2.73
N GLN A 30 13.25 -2.15 3.06
CA GLN A 30 12.86 -3.39 2.41
C GLN A 30 12.67 -4.47 3.48
N VAL A 31 11.66 -5.32 3.30
CA VAL A 31 11.37 -6.43 4.21
C VAL A 31 11.22 -7.70 3.39
N THR A 32 12.01 -8.71 3.72
CA THR A 32 11.92 -10.07 3.17
C THR A 32 11.17 -10.94 4.17
N LEU A 33 10.09 -11.56 3.70
CA LEU A 33 9.26 -12.47 4.50
C LEU A 33 9.34 -13.88 3.94
N ARG A 34 9.43 -14.86 4.84
CA ARG A 34 9.17 -16.26 4.51
C ARG A 34 7.67 -16.50 4.52
N TYR A 35 7.18 -17.19 3.50
CA TYR A 35 5.79 -17.64 3.41
C TYR A 35 5.70 -19.16 3.56
N VAL A 36 4.67 -19.61 4.27
CA VAL A 36 4.29 -21.03 4.40
C VAL A 36 2.78 -21.09 4.12
N ASP A 37 2.37 -21.99 3.23
CA ASP A 37 0.96 -22.19 2.84
C ASP A 37 0.21 -20.90 2.47
N GLY A 38 0.90 -20.01 1.74
CA GLY A 38 0.34 -18.74 1.26
C GLY A 38 0.19 -17.66 2.34
N LYS A 39 0.67 -17.89 3.57
CA LYS A 39 0.63 -16.92 4.67
C LYS A 39 2.05 -16.50 5.09
N PRO A 40 2.25 -15.24 5.53
CA PRO A 40 3.53 -14.83 6.09
C PRO A 40 3.78 -15.60 7.38
N ASP A 41 4.95 -16.24 7.47
CA ASP A 41 5.34 -17.05 8.62
C ASP A 41 6.35 -16.33 9.51
N SER A 42 7.40 -15.75 8.90
CA SER A 42 8.52 -15.15 9.61
C SER A 42 9.21 -14.07 8.78
N ILE A 43 9.86 -13.13 9.47
CA ILE A 43 10.73 -12.12 8.85
C ILE A 43 12.14 -12.72 8.73
N ASP A 44 12.71 -12.71 7.52
CA ASP A 44 14.10 -13.16 7.29
C ASP A 44 15.08 -11.98 7.34
N THR A 45 14.82 -10.94 6.56
CA THR A 45 15.75 -9.81 6.39
C THR A 45 15.01 -8.48 6.41
N ILE A 46 15.57 -7.50 7.12
CA ILE A 46 15.15 -6.10 7.07
C ILE A 46 16.31 -5.24 6.61
N VAL A 47 16.10 -4.48 5.53
CA VAL A 47 17.03 -3.44 5.10
C VAL A 47 16.41 -2.09 5.44
N LEU A 48 17.18 -1.21 6.09
CA LEU A 48 16.79 0.18 6.29
C LEU A 48 17.99 1.08 6.04
N SER A 49 17.88 1.90 5.00
CA SER A 49 18.84 2.96 4.71
C SER A 49 18.23 4.31 5.05
N THR A 50 18.84 5.07 5.95
CA THR A 50 18.40 6.42 6.31
C THR A 50 19.54 7.41 6.12
N GLN A 51 19.21 8.55 5.53
CA GLN A 51 20.09 9.70 5.47
C GLN A 51 20.30 10.24 6.89
N HIS A 52 21.50 10.75 7.17
CA HIS A 52 21.87 11.19 8.52
C HIS A 52 22.86 12.37 8.53
N SER A 53 22.99 13.02 9.68
CA SER A 53 24.05 14.01 9.95
C SER A 53 25.44 13.36 9.85
N PRO A 54 26.47 14.04 9.35
CA PRO A 54 27.84 13.51 9.38
C PRO A 54 28.39 13.26 10.78
N ASP A 55 27.77 13.81 11.83
CA ASP A 55 28.28 13.79 13.20
C ASP A 55 27.93 12.52 14.00
N ILE A 56 26.98 11.71 13.52
CA ILE A 56 26.67 10.42 14.17
C ILE A 56 27.57 9.30 13.64
N SER A 57 28.13 8.51 14.55
CA SER A 57 28.88 7.30 14.18
C SER A 57 27.96 6.23 13.61
N LEU A 58 28.47 5.44 12.67
CA LEU A 58 27.69 4.39 12.01
C LEU A 58 27.18 3.32 13.00
N GLU A 59 27.95 3.03 14.04
CA GLU A 59 27.58 2.10 15.11
C GLU A 59 26.33 2.59 15.87
N LYS A 60 26.37 3.81 16.41
CA LYS A 60 25.24 4.42 17.13
C LYS A 60 24.00 4.57 16.25
N LEU A 61 24.20 4.92 14.97
CA LEU A 61 23.11 4.99 14.00
C LEU A 61 22.45 3.62 13.82
N ARG A 62 23.24 2.55 13.65
CA ARG A 62 22.71 1.20 13.41
C ARG A 62 21.91 0.70 14.60
N GLU A 63 22.45 0.87 15.81
CA GLU A 63 21.76 0.52 17.04
C GLU A 63 20.44 1.28 17.17
N ALA A 64 20.46 2.61 17.06
CA ALA A 64 19.26 3.43 17.20
C ALA A 64 18.20 3.10 16.12
N VAL A 65 18.59 2.86 14.88
CA VAL A 65 17.64 2.43 13.83
C VAL A 65 17.00 1.09 14.19
N ILE A 66 17.76 0.13 14.69
CA ILE A 66 17.22 -1.18 15.06
C ILE A 66 16.25 -1.05 16.24
N GLU A 67 16.65 -0.37 17.31
CA GLU A 67 15.87 -0.28 18.55
C GLU A 67 14.67 0.66 18.47
N GLU A 68 14.82 1.82 17.83
CA GLU A 68 13.78 2.88 17.87
C GLU A 68 12.85 2.86 16.64
N ILE A 69 13.33 2.33 15.51
CA ILE A 69 12.57 2.28 14.25
C ILE A 69 12.12 0.87 13.91
N ILE A 70 13.05 -0.09 13.85
CA ILE A 70 12.73 -1.42 13.31
C ILE A 70 11.91 -2.23 14.32
N LYS A 71 12.47 -2.55 15.48
CA LYS A 71 11.84 -3.43 16.48
C LYS A 71 10.44 -2.97 16.91
N PRO A 72 10.15 -1.67 17.14
CA PRO A 72 8.82 -1.22 17.56
C PRO A 72 7.75 -1.40 16.48
N VAL A 73 8.14 -1.57 15.21
CA VAL A 73 7.22 -1.75 14.08
C VAL A 73 6.95 -3.24 13.80
N LEU A 74 7.81 -4.16 14.29
CA LEU A 74 7.70 -5.56 13.93
C LEU A 74 6.55 -6.26 14.67
N PRO A 75 5.68 -6.99 13.95
CA PRO A 75 4.69 -7.85 14.58
C PRO A 75 5.38 -9.02 15.27
N LYS A 76 5.08 -9.23 16.56
CA LYS A 76 5.76 -10.23 17.41
C LYS A 76 5.62 -11.65 16.84
N GLU A 77 4.48 -11.95 16.23
CA GLU A 77 4.16 -13.26 15.65
C GLU A 77 5.02 -13.64 14.43
N LEU A 78 5.67 -12.66 13.77
CA LEU A 78 6.58 -12.92 12.65
C LEU A 78 8.06 -12.95 13.08
N ILE A 79 8.36 -12.71 14.35
CA ILE A 79 9.72 -12.80 14.88
C ILE A 79 9.98 -14.24 15.32
N LYS A 80 10.42 -15.06 14.36
CA LYS A 80 10.78 -16.47 14.59
C LYS A 80 12.24 -16.68 14.20
N GLY A 81 13.10 -16.86 15.20
CA GLY A 81 14.55 -16.99 14.99
C GLY A 81 15.25 -15.64 14.78
N GLU A 82 16.45 -15.70 14.19
CA GLU A 82 17.30 -14.54 13.96
C GLU A 82 16.86 -13.76 12.72
N ILE A 83 16.68 -12.44 12.87
CA ILE A 83 16.39 -11.52 11.77
C ILE A 83 17.70 -10.85 11.34
N LYS A 84 17.97 -10.84 10.03
CA LYS A 84 19.11 -10.11 9.47
C LYS A 84 18.77 -8.63 9.33
N TYR A 85 19.42 -7.79 10.13
CA TYR A 85 19.29 -6.34 10.05
C TYR A 85 20.41 -5.73 9.21
N LEU A 86 20.06 -5.16 8.06
CA LEU A 86 20.99 -4.49 7.15
C LEU A 86 20.73 -2.98 7.19
N VAL A 87 21.34 -2.29 8.17
CA VAL A 87 21.18 -0.85 8.35
C VAL A 87 22.35 -0.08 7.75
N ASN A 88 22.05 0.81 6.80
CA ASN A 88 23.02 1.55 5.99
C ASN A 88 24.18 0.62 5.53
N PRO A 89 23.90 -0.42 4.71
CA PRO A 89 24.88 -1.46 4.38
C PRO A 89 26.10 -0.92 3.62
N THR A 90 25.94 0.20 2.89
CA THR A 90 27.03 0.90 2.18
C THR A 90 27.83 1.85 3.07
N GLY A 91 27.49 1.97 4.36
CA GLY A 91 28.12 2.90 5.29
C GLY A 91 27.45 4.27 5.31
N ARG A 92 28.18 5.33 4.96
CA ARG A 92 27.70 6.72 5.12
C ARG A 92 26.59 7.06 4.11
N PHE A 93 25.54 7.72 4.58
CA PHE A 93 24.47 8.29 3.75
C PHE A 93 24.17 9.73 4.19
N VAL A 94 25.05 10.66 3.83
CA VAL A 94 24.95 12.08 4.26
C VAL A 94 24.26 12.95 3.21
N ILE A 95 24.65 12.79 1.93
CA ILE A 95 24.04 13.47 0.77
C ILE A 95 22.89 12.60 0.28
N GLY A 96 21.73 13.20 0.05
CA GLY A 96 20.50 12.50 -0.33
C GLY A 96 19.45 13.47 -0.86
N GLY A 97 18.24 12.98 -1.11
CA GLY A 97 17.18 13.77 -1.74
C GLY A 97 17.52 14.17 -3.18
N PRO A 98 16.90 15.24 -3.72
CA PRO A 98 17.06 15.65 -5.11
C PRO A 98 18.50 15.97 -5.54
N GLN A 99 19.39 16.30 -4.60
CA GLN A 99 20.81 16.51 -4.86
C GLN A 99 21.53 15.19 -5.18
N GLY A 100 21.11 14.08 -4.56
CA GLY A 100 21.73 12.77 -4.74
C GLY A 100 21.11 11.96 -5.88
N ASP A 101 19.80 12.11 -6.14
CA ASP A 101 19.08 11.39 -7.20
C ASP A 101 17.86 12.18 -7.66
N CYS A 102 17.61 12.20 -8.98
CA CYS A 102 16.50 12.94 -9.58
C CYS A 102 15.17 12.23 -9.32
N GLY A 103 14.23 12.92 -8.67
CA GLY A 103 12.88 12.42 -8.41
C GLY A 103 11.88 12.86 -9.49
N LEU A 104 11.05 11.93 -9.96
CA LEU A 104 9.94 12.24 -10.88
C LEU A 104 8.62 11.64 -10.36
N THR A 105 7.52 12.37 -10.61
CA THR A 105 6.16 11.90 -10.32
C THR A 105 5.90 10.56 -11.01
N GLY A 106 5.28 9.62 -10.28
CA GLY A 106 4.91 8.32 -10.85
C GLY A 106 6.05 7.29 -10.98
N ARG A 107 7.22 7.53 -10.38
CA ARG A 107 8.32 6.55 -10.37
C ARG A 107 8.35 5.63 -9.14
N LYS A 108 7.21 5.53 -8.44
CA LYS A 108 7.03 4.71 -7.24
C LYS A 108 5.70 3.94 -7.22
N ILE A 109 5.09 3.69 -8.39
CA ILE A 109 3.75 3.07 -8.49
C ILE A 109 3.60 1.71 -7.77
N ILE A 110 4.66 0.90 -7.69
CA ILE A 110 4.62 -0.37 -6.95
C ILE A 110 4.69 -0.15 -5.44
N VAL A 111 5.41 0.90 -5.01
CA VAL A 111 5.43 1.36 -3.61
C VAL A 111 4.08 1.99 -3.26
N ASP A 112 3.46 2.74 -4.17
CA ASP A 112 2.15 3.35 -3.95
C ASP A 112 1.02 2.31 -3.77
N THR A 113 1.22 1.08 -4.25
CA THR A 113 0.20 0.03 -4.32
C THR A 113 0.52 -1.18 -3.44
N TYR A 114 0.83 -2.33 -4.04
CA TYR A 114 0.83 -3.62 -3.36
C TYR A 114 2.24 -4.20 -3.18
N GLY A 115 3.29 -3.43 -3.47
CA GLY A 115 4.69 -3.86 -3.32
C GLY A 115 5.03 -5.14 -4.07
N GLY A 116 4.44 -5.33 -5.25
CA GLY A 116 4.65 -6.51 -6.10
C GLY A 116 3.76 -7.71 -5.77
N ALA A 117 2.94 -7.67 -4.72
CA ALA A 117 2.03 -8.77 -4.37
C ALA A 117 0.85 -8.93 -5.35
N ALA A 118 0.58 -7.91 -6.17
CA ALA A 118 -0.43 -7.92 -7.22
C ALA A 118 0.11 -7.22 -8.48
N PRO A 119 -0.39 -7.59 -9.68
CA PRO A 119 -0.06 -6.90 -10.93
C PRO A 119 -0.47 -5.42 -10.90
N HIS A 120 0.13 -4.62 -11.79
CA HIS A 120 -0.14 -3.18 -11.88
C HIS A 120 -0.43 -2.78 -13.33
N GLY A 121 -1.45 -1.93 -13.55
CA GLY A 121 -1.87 -1.49 -14.89
C GLY A 121 -0.99 -0.39 -15.53
N GLY A 122 0.02 0.09 -14.82
CA GLY A 122 1.02 1.06 -15.30
C GLY A 122 0.73 2.54 -15.00
N GLY A 123 -0.53 2.92 -14.76
CA GLY A 123 -0.90 4.31 -14.47
C GLY A 123 -0.42 4.83 -13.11
N ALA A 124 0.28 5.96 -13.09
CA ALA A 124 0.62 6.66 -11.85
C ALA A 124 -0.59 7.38 -11.21
N PHE A 125 -0.52 7.71 -9.91
CA PHE A 125 -1.61 8.38 -9.19
C PHE A 125 -1.41 9.88 -8.99
N SER A 126 -0.29 10.29 -8.39
CA SER A 126 -0.03 11.69 -8.00
C SER A 126 -0.06 12.65 -9.19
N GLY A 127 -0.67 13.83 -8.99
CA GLY A 127 -0.87 14.85 -10.03
C GLY A 127 -2.13 14.67 -10.88
N LYS A 128 -2.95 13.63 -10.67
CA LYS A 128 -4.16 13.36 -11.46
C LYS A 128 -5.44 13.65 -10.67
N ASP A 129 -6.36 14.42 -11.23
CA ASP A 129 -7.71 14.58 -10.68
C ASP A 129 -8.52 13.27 -10.85
N PRO A 130 -9.65 13.08 -10.13
CA PRO A 130 -10.33 11.78 -10.09
C PRO A 130 -11.12 11.44 -11.37
N SER A 131 -11.18 12.31 -12.38
CA SER A 131 -11.67 11.93 -13.70
C SER A 131 -10.70 10.96 -14.43
N LYS A 132 -9.43 10.87 -13.98
CA LYS A 132 -8.41 10.02 -14.59
C LYS A 132 -8.48 8.63 -13.96
N VAL A 133 -8.96 7.66 -14.75
CA VAL A 133 -9.23 6.29 -14.30
C VAL A 133 -8.01 5.56 -13.75
N ASP A 134 -6.79 5.95 -14.15
CA ASP A 134 -5.55 5.45 -13.54
C ASP A 134 -5.56 5.57 -12.01
N ARG A 135 -6.12 6.66 -11.47
CA ARG A 135 -6.27 6.86 -10.02
C ARG A 135 -7.61 6.36 -9.53
N SER A 136 -8.71 6.84 -10.11
CA SER A 136 -10.04 6.58 -9.54
C SER A 136 -10.45 5.11 -9.67
N ALA A 137 -10.17 4.46 -10.80
CA ALA A 137 -10.49 3.05 -10.95
C ALA A 137 -9.55 2.13 -10.16
N ALA A 138 -8.28 2.51 -9.95
CA ALA A 138 -7.39 1.79 -9.05
C ALA A 138 -7.91 1.84 -7.59
N TYR A 139 -8.38 3.01 -7.14
CA TYR A 139 -9.01 3.16 -5.82
C TYR A 139 -10.32 2.35 -5.73
N ALA A 140 -11.15 2.38 -6.77
CA ALA A 140 -12.36 1.56 -6.83
C ALA A 140 -12.03 0.05 -6.79
N GLY A 141 -10.99 -0.40 -7.52
CA GLY A 141 -10.52 -1.79 -7.48
C GLY A 141 -10.08 -2.21 -6.07
N ARG A 142 -9.35 -1.34 -5.36
CA ARG A 142 -9.02 -1.54 -3.94
C ARG A 142 -10.28 -1.67 -3.08
N TYR A 143 -11.21 -0.72 -3.22
CA TYR A 143 -12.45 -0.68 -2.44
C TYR A 143 -13.29 -1.93 -2.65
N VAL A 144 -13.46 -2.36 -3.89
CA VAL A 144 -14.16 -3.60 -4.26
C VAL A 144 -13.47 -4.82 -3.63
N ALA A 145 -12.17 -5.00 -3.86
CA ALA A 145 -11.43 -6.15 -3.34
C ALA A 145 -11.45 -6.22 -1.80
N LYS A 146 -11.30 -5.06 -1.14
CA LYS A 146 -11.34 -4.97 0.33
C LYS A 146 -12.72 -5.36 0.87
N ASN A 147 -13.79 -4.89 0.23
CA ASN A 147 -15.17 -5.25 0.62
C ASN A 147 -15.50 -6.73 0.38
N ILE A 148 -15.02 -7.33 -0.71
CA ILE A 148 -15.18 -8.78 -0.97
C ILE A 148 -14.51 -9.61 0.14
N VAL A 149 -13.28 -9.26 0.52
CA VAL A 149 -12.55 -9.94 1.59
C VAL A 149 -13.21 -9.70 2.96
N ALA A 150 -13.60 -8.46 3.25
CA ALA A 150 -14.28 -8.11 4.51
C ALA A 150 -15.67 -8.76 4.66
N ALA A 151 -16.37 -8.99 3.55
CA ALA A 151 -17.62 -9.76 3.52
C ALA A 151 -17.42 -11.26 3.81
N GLY A 152 -16.17 -11.72 3.83
CA GLY A 152 -15.82 -13.13 4.00
C GLY A 152 -16.16 -13.97 2.77
N LEU A 153 -16.28 -13.36 1.59
CA LEU A 153 -16.51 -14.06 0.32
C LEU A 153 -15.23 -14.75 -0.19
N ALA A 154 -14.06 -14.22 0.17
CA ALA A 154 -12.76 -14.79 -0.16
C ALA A 154 -11.71 -14.34 0.87
N SER A 155 -10.60 -15.09 1.02
CA SER A 155 -9.46 -14.64 1.85
C SER A 155 -8.42 -13.86 1.03
N LYS A 156 -8.43 -14.00 -0.30
CA LYS A 156 -7.63 -13.26 -1.26
C LYS A 156 -8.49 -12.87 -2.46
N CYS A 157 -8.39 -11.62 -2.91
CA CYS A 157 -9.14 -11.16 -4.07
C CYS A 157 -8.32 -10.16 -4.89
N LEU A 158 -8.23 -10.38 -6.19
CA LEU A 158 -7.73 -9.43 -7.19
C LEU A 158 -8.90 -8.96 -8.04
N VAL A 159 -8.94 -7.65 -8.33
CA VAL A 159 -9.90 -7.04 -9.24
C VAL A 159 -9.13 -6.30 -10.33
N GLN A 160 -9.45 -6.58 -11.59
CA GLN A 160 -8.92 -5.85 -12.75
C GLN A 160 -10.07 -5.15 -13.47
N ILE A 161 -9.87 -3.87 -13.80
CA ILE A 161 -10.83 -3.03 -14.51
C ILE A 161 -10.11 -2.35 -15.68
N SER A 162 -10.71 -2.36 -16.87
CA SER A 162 -10.17 -1.67 -18.05
C SER A 162 -11.22 -0.73 -18.66
N TYR A 163 -10.76 0.30 -19.38
CA TYR A 163 -11.62 1.28 -20.05
C TYR A 163 -11.09 1.58 -21.45
N ALA A 164 -12.01 1.89 -22.36
CA ALA A 164 -11.70 2.56 -23.62
C ALA A 164 -11.88 4.07 -23.45
N ILE A 165 -11.04 4.88 -24.09
CA ILE A 165 -11.14 6.34 -24.03
C ILE A 165 -12.51 6.79 -24.57
N GLY A 166 -13.20 7.68 -23.85
CA GLY A 166 -14.53 8.17 -24.21
C GLY A 166 -15.69 7.23 -23.88
N VAL A 167 -15.43 6.01 -23.39
CA VAL A 167 -16.47 5.05 -22.99
C VAL A 167 -16.64 5.06 -21.48
N ALA A 168 -17.87 5.29 -21.01
CA ALA A 168 -18.14 5.39 -19.57
C ALA A 168 -18.11 4.03 -18.87
N GLN A 169 -18.62 2.98 -19.51
CA GLN A 169 -18.63 1.64 -18.94
C GLN A 169 -17.24 0.99 -19.06
N PRO A 170 -16.79 0.23 -18.05
CA PRO A 170 -15.58 -0.57 -18.18
C PRO A 170 -15.69 -1.54 -19.37
N THR A 171 -14.62 -1.67 -20.14
CA THR A 171 -14.52 -2.70 -21.19
C THR A 171 -14.36 -4.09 -20.59
N SER A 172 -13.78 -4.21 -19.39
CA SER A 172 -13.74 -5.44 -18.62
C SER A 172 -13.77 -5.19 -17.12
N VAL A 173 -14.39 -6.12 -16.39
CA VAL A 173 -14.31 -6.27 -14.94
C VAL A 173 -14.05 -7.75 -14.67
N MET A 174 -12.85 -8.06 -14.20
CA MET A 174 -12.41 -9.41 -13.86
C MET A 174 -12.14 -9.49 -12.36
N VAL A 175 -12.59 -10.58 -11.75
CA VAL A 175 -12.32 -10.93 -10.36
C VAL A 175 -11.56 -12.24 -10.35
N SER A 176 -10.55 -12.36 -9.49
CA SER A 176 -9.92 -13.65 -9.18
C SER A 176 -9.75 -13.80 -7.67
N THR A 177 -10.26 -14.90 -7.11
CA THR A 177 -10.08 -15.22 -5.68
C THR A 177 -8.94 -16.18 -5.40
N TYR A 178 -8.19 -16.60 -6.44
CA TYR A 178 -7.11 -17.58 -6.33
C TYR A 178 -7.54 -18.87 -5.62
N GLY A 179 -8.77 -19.33 -5.87
CA GLY A 179 -9.33 -20.53 -5.25
C GLY A 179 -9.75 -20.36 -3.78
N THR A 180 -9.75 -19.14 -3.25
CA THR A 180 -10.16 -18.87 -1.85
C THR A 180 -11.62 -18.44 -1.70
N GLY A 181 -12.34 -18.32 -2.82
CA GLY A 181 -13.74 -17.89 -2.85
C GLY A 181 -14.71 -18.94 -2.26
N LYS A 182 -15.74 -18.46 -1.54
CA LYS A 182 -16.88 -19.28 -1.09
C LYS A 182 -17.96 -19.44 -2.16
N ILE A 183 -17.93 -18.59 -3.17
CA ILE A 183 -18.74 -18.64 -4.39
C ILE A 183 -17.81 -18.41 -5.58
N SER A 184 -18.26 -18.72 -6.80
CA SER A 184 -17.42 -18.63 -8.00
C SER A 184 -17.00 -17.20 -8.31
N ASP A 185 -15.84 -17.03 -8.96
CA ASP A 185 -15.31 -15.73 -9.35
C ASP A 185 -16.27 -14.97 -10.28
N GLU A 186 -17.04 -15.68 -11.11
CA GLU A 186 -18.07 -15.13 -11.98
C GLU A 186 -19.22 -14.52 -11.17
N LYS A 187 -19.73 -15.25 -10.17
CA LYS A 187 -20.79 -14.74 -9.28
C LYS A 187 -20.32 -13.52 -8.49
N ILE A 188 -19.07 -13.52 -8.03
CA ILE A 188 -18.50 -12.34 -7.37
C ILE A 188 -18.43 -11.17 -8.36
N ALA A 189 -17.99 -11.40 -9.60
CA ALA A 189 -17.93 -10.36 -10.62
C ALA A 189 -19.32 -9.80 -11.00
N GLU A 190 -20.39 -10.60 -10.93
CA GLU A 190 -21.78 -10.15 -11.05
C GLU A 190 -22.18 -9.25 -9.89
N LEU A 191 -21.90 -9.66 -8.64
CA LEU A 191 -22.15 -8.84 -7.45
C LEU A 191 -21.38 -7.50 -7.53
N VAL A 192 -20.15 -7.51 -8.05
CA VAL A 192 -19.39 -6.28 -8.27
C VAL A 192 -20.13 -5.32 -9.21
N ARG A 193 -20.63 -5.82 -10.34
CA ARG A 193 -21.39 -4.99 -11.30
C ARG A 193 -22.70 -4.45 -10.72
N THR A 194 -23.33 -5.18 -9.81
CA THR A 194 -24.59 -4.78 -9.18
C THR A 194 -24.40 -3.76 -8.05
N HIS A 195 -23.36 -3.91 -7.22
CA HIS A 195 -23.21 -3.13 -5.99
C HIS A 195 -22.29 -1.90 -6.13
N PHE A 196 -21.50 -1.82 -7.20
CA PHE A 196 -20.51 -0.75 -7.43
C PHE A 196 -20.70 -0.12 -8.81
N ASP A 197 -20.90 1.21 -8.83
CA ASP A 197 -20.92 1.97 -10.08
C ASP A 197 -19.48 2.28 -10.52
N LEU A 198 -18.95 1.44 -11.42
CA LEU A 198 -17.59 1.55 -11.92
C LEU A 198 -17.45 2.50 -13.12
N ARG A 199 -18.47 3.29 -13.48
CA ARG A 199 -18.27 4.38 -14.45
C ARG A 199 -17.45 5.50 -13.78
N PRO A 200 -16.61 6.27 -14.51
CA PRO A 200 -15.75 7.30 -13.90
C PRO A 200 -16.50 8.27 -12.96
N LYS A 201 -17.67 8.78 -13.40
CA LYS A 201 -18.52 9.65 -12.56
C LYS A 201 -19.16 8.91 -11.39
N GLY A 202 -19.51 7.64 -11.59
CA GLY A 202 -20.01 6.74 -10.54
C GLY A 202 -18.99 6.56 -9.41
N ILE A 203 -17.74 6.27 -9.77
CA ILE A 203 -16.62 6.13 -8.84
C ILE A 203 -16.39 7.43 -8.04
N VAL A 204 -16.35 8.56 -8.74
CA VAL A 204 -16.18 9.88 -8.11
C VAL A 204 -17.24 10.15 -7.04
N LYS A 205 -18.51 9.82 -7.34
CA LYS A 205 -19.63 9.96 -6.39
C LYS A 205 -19.53 8.93 -5.26
N MET A 206 -19.34 7.67 -5.60
CA MET A 206 -19.28 6.55 -4.65
C MET A 206 -18.21 6.75 -3.59
N LEU A 207 -17.04 7.26 -3.98
CA LEU A 207 -15.90 7.47 -3.08
C LEU A 207 -15.74 8.93 -2.64
N ASN A 208 -16.69 9.82 -2.98
CA ASN A 208 -16.63 11.24 -2.64
C ASN A 208 -15.26 11.86 -2.96
N LEU A 209 -14.84 11.82 -4.23
CA LEU A 209 -13.45 12.12 -4.62
C LEU A 209 -13.19 13.61 -4.93
N LEU A 210 -14.20 14.44 -5.17
CA LEU A 210 -14.00 15.86 -5.49
C LEU A 210 -13.71 16.69 -4.22
N ARG A 211 -12.59 16.37 -3.56
CA ARG A 211 -12.14 16.97 -2.30
C ARG A 211 -10.61 17.06 -2.28
N PRO A 212 -10.02 17.97 -1.49
CA PRO A 212 -8.57 18.11 -1.35
C PRO A 212 -7.94 17.03 -0.44
N ILE A 213 -8.14 15.75 -0.76
CA ILE A 213 -7.81 14.60 0.12
C ILE A 213 -6.49 13.88 -0.23
N TYR A 214 -5.82 14.27 -1.30
CA TYR A 214 -4.77 13.44 -1.92
C TYR A 214 -3.36 13.65 -1.39
N ARG A 215 -3.08 14.73 -0.64
CA ARG A 215 -1.70 15.03 -0.20
C ARG A 215 -1.14 13.92 0.68
N LYS A 216 -1.96 13.39 1.61
CA LYS A 216 -1.56 12.30 2.51
C LYS A 216 -1.26 10.98 1.77
N THR A 217 -1.78 10.78 0.55
CA THR A 217 -1.56 9.54 -0.22
C THR A 217 -0.18 9.48 -0.86
N ALA A 218 0.45 10.64 -1.12
CA ALA A 218 1.67 10.75 -1.93
C ALA A 218 2.95 10.19 -1.26
N ALA A 219 2.84 9.69 -0.04
CA ALA A 219 3.87 8.93 0.66
C ALA A 219 3.19 7.84 1.52
N TYR A 220 3.95 6.79 1.85
CA TYR A 220 3.53 5.69 2.72
C TYR A 220 2.37 4.83 2.18
N GLY A 221 2.20 4.82 0.85
CA GLY A 221 1.24 3.96 0.15
C GLY A 221 -0.16 4.55 0.08
N HIS A 222 -0.84 4.35 -1.05
CA HIS A 222 -2.23 4.79 -1.24
C HIS A 222 -3.25 3.86 -0.57
N PHE A 223 -2.85 2.63 -0.25
CA PHE A 223 -3.73 1.57 0.24
C PHE A 223 -3.27 1.02 1.60
N GLY A 224 -4.22 0.53 2.39
CA GLY A 224 -3.96 -0.13 3.67
C GLY A 224 -3.81 0.80 4.88
N ARG A 225 -4.20 2.07 4.76
CA ARG A 225 -4.31 3.04 5.86
C ARG A 225 -5.75 3.49 6.02
N GLU A 226 -6.33 3.38 7.20
CA GLU A 226 -7.77 3.68 7.43
C GLU A 226 -7.97 5.12 7.90
N GLU A 227 -7.47 6.07 7.10
CA GLU A 227 -7.64 7.50 7.33
C GLU A 227 -9.03 7.96 6.87
N PRO A 228 -9.65 8.97 7.52
CA PRO A 228 -10.97 9.50 7.12
C PRO A 228 -11.03 9.99 5.67
N GLU A 229 -9.91 10.45 5.12
CA GLU A 229 -9.80 10.89 3.73
C GLU A 229 -9.88 9.73 2.71
N PHE A 230 -9.49 8.51 3.10
CA PHE A 230 -9.29 7.37 2.21
C PHE A 230 -10.54 6.51 2.15
N THR A 231 -11.59 7.05 1.55
CA THR A 231 -12.91 6.41 1.42
C THR A 231 -12.87 5.03 0.73
N TRP A 232 -11.86 4.76 -0.12
CA TRP A 232 -11.64 3.46 -0.74
C TRP A 232 -11.14 2.37 0.22
N GLU A 233 -10.81 2.73 1.47
CA GLU A 233 -10.47 1.79 2.54
C GLU A 233 -11.68 1.43 3.41
N ALA A 234 -12.86 2.02 3.19
CA ALA A 234 -14.07 1.61 3.90
C ALA A 234 -14.53 0.21 3.49
N THR A 235 -15.14 -0.51 4.43
CA THR A 235 -15.72 -1.86 4.22
C THR A 235 -17.25 -1.85 4.37
N ASP A 236 -17.89 -0.73 4.03
CA ASP A 236 -19.31 -0.45 4.20
C ASP A 236 -20.23 -1.23 3.23
N LYS A 237 -19.68 -1.80 2.14
CA LYS A 237 -20.41 -2.69 1.22
C LYS A 237 -20.35 -4.16 1.63
N ALA A 238 -19.51 -4.52 2.59
CA ALA A 238 -19.26 -5.91 2.96
C ALA A 238 -20.54 -6.67 3.39
N ALA A 239 -21.37 -6.06 4.24
CA ALA A 239 -22.61 -6.67 4.71
C ALA A 239 -23.61 -6.91 3.56
N ALA A 240 -23.76 -5.93 2.66
CA ALA A 240 -24.64 -6.04 1.51
C ALA A 240 -24.17 -7.12 0.53
N LEU A 241 -22.86 -7.23 0.29
CA LEU A 241 -22.28 -8.29 -0.53
C LEU A 241 -22.49 -9.67 0.08
N LYS A 242 -22.27 -9.81 1.39
CA LYS A 242 -22.46 -11.06 2.10
C LYS A 242 -23.91 -11.55 2.00
N ALA A 243 -24.87 -10.65 2.25
CA ALA A 243 -26.29 -10.95 2.12
C ALA A 243 -26.68 -11.33 0.69
N ALA A 244 -26.20 -10.58 -0.33
CA ALA A 244 -26.48 -10.87 -1.73
C ALA A 244 -25.84 -12.19 -2.21
N ALA A 245 -24.77 -12.65 -1.56
CA ALA A 245 -24.16 -13.96 -1.80
C ALA A 245 -24.87 -15.11 -1.07
N GLY A 246 -25.85 -14.83 -0.20
CA GLY A 246 -26.57 -15.84 0.59
C GLY A 246 -25.73 -16.45 1.73
N LEU A 247 -24.83 -15.67 2.33
CA LEU A 247 -23.89 -16.12 3.38
C LEU A 247 -24.03 -15.38 4.72
#